data_AF-A0A6N6WS40-F1
#
_entry.id   AF-A0A6N6WS40-F1
#
_cell.length_a   1.000
_cell.length_b   1.000
_cell.length_c   1.000
_cell.angle_alpha   90.00
_cell.angle_beta   90.00
_cell.angle_gamma   90.00
#
_symmetry.space_group_name_H-M   'P 1'
#
loop_
_entity.id
_entity.type
_entity.pdbx_description
1 polymer ?
#
loop_
_entity_poly.entity_id
_entity_poly.type
_entity_poly.pdbx_seq_one_letter_code
_entity_poly.pdbx_strand_id
1 'polypeptide(L)'
;HSGLFLGDNAVRTLTGLIEKQHQQAQVISADNVQGLLQRVPGIASLNIIDAQLVENITGHLLRCLAAPVWIAEHRQSSMNNLKAAWPAAFDMSLHFITLLREQLDIPLFDSDLIGLYFACALERHQNERQPIILLSDQNAIATINQLAIERDVLHCRVIIARSLSELVAIREEIEPLLII
;
A
#
# COMPACT_ATOMS: atom_id res chain seq x y z
N HIS A 1 13.70 -35.53 33.74
CA HIS A 1 13.71 -34.15 33.24
C HIS A 1 14.90 -33.98 32.32
N SER A 2 14.72 -34.18 31.02
CA SER A 2 15.79 -34.03 30.02
C SER A 2 15.76 -32.59 29.52
N GLY A 3 16.52 -31.71 30.17
CA GLY A 3 16.66 -30.32 29.76
C GLY A 3 17.47 -30.24 28.46
N LEU A 4 17.00 -29.43 27.51
CA LEU A 4 17.74 -29.10 26.30
C LEU A 4 18.96 -28.25 26.73
N PHE A 5 20.14 -28.86 26.83
CA PHE A 5 21.37 -28.12 27.10
C PHE A 5 21.91 -27.54 25.79
N LEU A 6 21.64 -26.25 25.57
CA LEU A 6 22.27 -25.50 24.49
C LEU A 6 23.71 -25.20 24.91
N GLY A 7 24.69 -25.64 24.13
CA GLY A 7 26.10 -25.29 24.38
C GLY A 7 26.34 -23.78 24.23
N ASP A 8 27.42 -23.26 24.82
CA ASP A 8 27.72 -21.81 24.86
C ASP A 8 27.73 -21.14 23.47
N ASN A 9 28.13 -21.88 22.42
CA ASN A 9 28.10 -21.40 21.04
C ASN A 9 26.67 -21.20 20.51
N ALA A 10 25.74 -22.07 20.89
CA ALA A 10 24.34 -21.96 20.51
C ALA A 10 23.68 -20.77 21.22
N VAL A 11 23.96 -20.59 22.51
CA VAL A 11 23.48 -19.43 23.28
C VAL A 11 24.00 -18.12 22.67
N ARG A 12 25.31 -18.03 22.39
CA ARG A 12 25.91 -16.84 21.77
C ARG A 12 25.31 -16.51 20.41
N THR A 13 25.08 -17.54 19.59
CA THR A 13 24.44 -17.37 18.27
C THR A 13 23.01 -16.84 18.42
N LEU A 14 22.22 -17.40 19.34
CA LEU A 14 20.85 -16.96 19.61
C LEU A 14 20.81 -15.51 20.12
N THR A 15 21.70 -15.14 21.04
CA THR A 15 21.81 -13.75 21.52
C THR A 15 22.12 -12.79 20.37
N GLY A 16 23.08 -13.12 19.51
CA GLY A 16 23.40 -12.30 18.35
C GLY A 16 22.24 -12.15 17.36
N LEU A 17 21.42 -13.20 17.16
CA LEU A 17 20.22 -13.12 16.32
C LEU A 17 19.14 -12.22 16.93
N ILE A 18 18.94 -12.28 18.25
CA ILE A 18 17.98 -11.43 18.98
C ILE A 18 18.43 -9.96 18.93
N GLU A 19 19.71 -9.68 19.14
CA GLU A 19 20.26 -8.33 19.05
C GLU A 19 20.08 -7.75 17.65
N LYS A 20 20.34 -8.54 16.60
CA LYS A 20 20.10 -8.13 15.21
C LYS A 20 18.63 -7.81 14.95
N GLN A 21 17.71 -8.65 15.43
CA GLN A 21 16.26 -8.39 15.30
C GLN A 21 15.83 -7.13 16.03
N HIS A 22 16.37 -6.90 17.23
CA HIS A 22 16.05 -5.70 17.99
C HIS A 22 16.51 -4.43 17.27
N GLN A 23 17.71 -4.45 16.68
CA GLN A 23 18.21 -3.34 15.86
C GLN A 23 17.32 -3.11 14.63
N GLN A 24 16.93 -4.17 13.92
CA GLN A 24 16.02 -4.06 12.77
C GLN A 24 14.65 -3.48 13.16
N ALA A 25 14.10 -3.89 14.30
CA ALA A 25 12.81 -3.41 14.78
C ALA A 25 12.82 -1.91 15.11
N GLN A 26 13.95 -1.37 15.59
CA GLN A 26 14.09 0.06 15.86
C GLN A 26 14.12 0.91 14.57
N VAL A 27 14.51 0.32 13.44
CA VAL A 27 14.59 1.02 12.16
C VAL A 27 13.30 0.93 11.35
N ILE A 28 12.43 -0.05 11.62
CA ILE A 28 11.11 -0.10 10.96
C ILE A 28 10.19 0.98 11.55
N SER A 29 9.93 2.01 10.76
CA SER A 29 8.94 3.04 11.03
C SER A 29 8.09 3.29 9.78
N ALA A 30 6.92 3.90 9.95
CA ALA A 30 6.06 4.32 8.84
C ALA A 30 6.83 5.25 7.88
N ASP A 31 7.61 6.20 8.41
CA ASP A 31 8.43 7.12 7.62
C ASP A 31 9.48 6.40 6.78
N ASN A 32 10.18 5.42 7.36
CA ASN A 32 11.21 4.65 6.66
C ASN A 32 10.58 3.76 5.58
N VAL A 33 9.44 3.14 5.88
CA VAL A 33 8.67 2.36 4.90
C VAL A 33 8.19 3.25 3.76
N GLN A 34 7.65 4.44 4.06
CA GLN A 34 7.22 5.41 3.06
C GLN A 34 8.39 5.88 2.18
N GLY A 35 9.55 6.18 2.77
CA GLY A 35 10.75 6.56 2.02
C GLY A 35 11.27 5.46 1.10
N LEU A 36 11.15 4.19 1.51
CA LEU A 36 11.46 3.05 0.65
C LEU A 36 10.41 2.86 -0.46
N LEU A 37 9.13 3.01 -0.13
CA LEU A 37 8.05 2.94 -1.12
C LEU A 37 8.24 3.96 -2.21
N GLN A 38 8.56 5.23 -1.88
CA GLN A 38 8.81 6.30 -2.86
C GLN A 38 9.94 6.00 -3.86
N ARG A 39 10.82 5.04 -3.54
CA ARG A 39 11.94 4.63 -4.39
C ARG A 39 11.62 3.44 -5.29
N VAL A 40 10.44 2.83 -5.15
CA VAL A 40 9.99 1.75 -6.02
C VAL A 40 9.75 2.31 -7.43
N PRO A 41 10.33 1.72 -8.48
CA PRO A 41 10.12 2.20 -9.84
C PRO A 41 8.64 2.22 -10.25
N GLY A 42 8.20 3.32 -10.87
CA GLY A 42 6.83 3.45 -11.40
C GLY A 42 5.73 3.72 -10.34
N ILE A 43 6.04 3.66 -9.05
CA ILE A 43 5.02 3.84 -8.00
C ILE A 43 4.49 5.28 -7.93
N ALA A 44 5.34 6.28 -8.19
CA ALA A 44 5.01 7.69 -8.08
C ALA A 44 3.97 8.11 -9.13
N SER A 45 4.05 7.55 -10.35
CA SER A 45 3.05 7.79 -11.41
C SER A 45 1.69 7.18 -11.11
N LEU A 46 1.63 6.19 -10.22
CA LEU A 46 0.39 5.50 -9.87
C LEU A 46 -0.31 6.12 -8.65
N ASN A 47 0.39 6.97 -7.90
CA ASN A 47 -0.10 7.64 -6.70
C ASN A 47 -0.77 6.68 -5.69
N ILE A 48 -0.22 5.47 -5.53
CA ILE A 48 -0.82 4.41 -4.69
C ILE A 48 -0.31 4.38 -3.25
N ILE A 49 0.58 5.30 -2.88
CA ILE A 49 1.16 5.36 -1.53
C ILE A 49 0.16 6.07 -0.61
N ASP A 50 -0.79 5.31 -0.07
CA ASP A 50 -1.74 5.75 0.94
C ASP A 50 -1.30 5.33 2.36
N ALA A 51 -1.93 5.92 3.39
CA ALA A 51 -1.66 5.58 4.78
C ALA A 51 -1.88 4.07 5.05
N GLN A 52 -2.90 3.50 4.42
CA GLN A 52 -3.26 2.09 4.59
C GLN A 52 -2.17 1.14 4.10
N LEU A 53 -1.52 1.42 2.96
CA LEU A 53 -0.42 0.66 2.41
C LEU A 53 0.80 0.73 3.34
N VAL A 54 1.15 1.95 3.79
CA VAL A 54 2.27 2.18 4.70
C VAL A 54 2.05 1.42 6.02
N GLU A 55 0.87 1.54 6.62
CA GLU A 55 0.53 0.85 7.88
C GLU A 55 0.56 -0.67 7.73
N ASN A 56 -0.04 -1.21 6.65
CA ASN A 56 -0.09 -2.64 6.41
C ASN A 56 1.31 -3.25 6.25
N ILE A 57 2.16 -2.59 5.46
CA ILE A 57 3.54 -3.03 5.27
C ILE A 57 4.32 -2.90 6.58
N THR A 58 4.24 -1.77 7.26
CA THR A 58 4.94 -1.54 8.54
C THR A 58 4.56 -2.61 9.57
N GLY A 59 3.26 -2.85 9.77
CA GLY A 59 2.76 -3.88 10.68
C GLY A 59 3.10 -5.31 10.24
N HIS A 60 3.21 -5.58 8.94
CA HIS A 60 3.69 -6.86 8.43
C HIS A 60 5.17 -7.08 8.76
N LEU A 61 6.03 -6.09 8.50
CA LEU A 61 7.46 -6.16 8.81
C LEU A 61 7.71 -6.38 10.30
N LEU A 62 7.02 -5.63 11.16
CA LEU A 62 7.11 -5.80 12.62
C LEU A 62 6.68 -7.20 13.07
N ARG A 63 5.63 -7.77 12.47
CA ARG A 63 5.21 -9.16 12.75
C ARG A 63 6.24 -10.18 12.29
N CYS A 64 6.84 -9.99 11.11
CA CYS A 64 7.91 -10.85 10.61
C CYS A 64 9.15 -10.83 11.52
N LEU A 65 9.48 -9.68 12.12
CA LEU A 65 10.55 -9.61 13.11
C LEU A 65 10.19 -10.23 14.46
N ALA A 66 8.95 -10.03 14.92
CA ALA A 66 8.50 -10.56 16.20
C ALA A 66 8.35 -12.10 16.19
N ALA A 67 7.99 -12.66 15.04
CA ALA A 67 7.82 -14.10 14.83
C ALA A 67 8.51 -14.52 13.52
N PRO A 68 9.85 -14.59 13.50
CA PRO A 68 10.61 -14.95 12.32
C PRO A 68 10.27 -16.39 11.92
N VAL A 69 9.63 -16.55 10.76
CA VAL A 69 9.42 -17.85 10.15
C VAL A 69 10.70 -18.23 9.40
N TRP A 70 11.52 -19.07 10.01
CA TRP A 70 12.80 -19.52 9.45
C TRP A 70 12.65 -20.63 8.39
N ILE A 71 11.44 -21.16 8.19
CA ILE A 71 11.14 -22.27 7.27
C ILE A 71 10.03 -21.82 6.32
N ALA A 72 10.30 -21.81 5.01
CA ALA A 72 9.33 -21.40 4.01
C ALA A 72 8.09 -22.32 4.00
N GLU A 73 6.95 -21.80 4.47
CA GLU A 73 5.66 -22.47 4.35
C GLU A 73 5.23 -22.46 2.87
N HIS A 74 5.18 -23.62 2.21
CA HIS A 74 4.78 -23.72 0.80
C HIS A 74 3.27 -23.50 0.64
N ARG A 75 2.82 -22.24 0.55
CA ARG A 75 1.44 -21.87 0.18
C ARG A 75 1.32 -21.46 -1.30
N GLN A 76 1.86 -22.28 -2.20
CA GLN A 76 2.06 -21.92 -3.62
C GLN A 76 0.79 -21.90 -4.50
N SER A 77 -0.27 -22.66 -4.17
CA SER A 77 -1.37 -22.86 -5.12
C SER A 77 -2.34 -21.69 -5.24
N SER A 78 -2.65 -20.98 -4.14
CA SER A 78 -3.64 -19.89 -4.14
C SER A 78 -3.10 -18.58 -4.74
N MET A 79 -1.77 -18.41 -4.80
CA MET A 79 -1.16 -17.14 -5.17
C MET A 79 -0.97 -16.94 -6.68
N ASN A 80 -0.92 -18.02 -7.46
CA ASN A 80 -0.65 -17.93 -8.91
C ASN A 80 -1.73 -17.13 -9.65
N ASN A 81 -3.00 -17.31 -9.28
CA ASN A 81 -4.11 -16.57 -9.88
C ASN A 81 -4.04 -15.07 -9.55
N LEU A 82 -3.65 -14.74 -8.32
CA LEU A 82 -3.50 -13.34 -7.88
C LEU A 82 -2.30 -12.66 -8.56
N LYS A 83 -1.17 -13.37 -8.69
CA LYS A 83 0.00 -12.90 -9.44
C LYS A 83 -0.31 -12.66 -10.91
N ALA A 84 -1.12 -13.53 -11.52
CA ALA A 84 -1.57 -13.37 -12.90
C ALA A 84 -2.54 -12.18 -13.08
N ALA A 85 -3.39 -11.91 -12.08
CA ALA A 85 -4.31 -10.77 -12.11
C ALA A 85 -3.61 -9.42 -11.84
N TRP A 86 -2.58 -9.41 -11.00
CA TRP A 86 -1.91 -8.19 -10.54
C TRP A 86 -0.39 -8.20 -10.76
N PRO A 87 0.13 -8.49 -11.98
CA PRO A 87 1.57 -8.66 -12.19
C PRO A 87 2.38 -7.43 -11.79
N ALA A 88 1.89 -6.23 -12.10
CA ALA A 88 2.56 -4.98 -11.73
C ALA A 88 2.69 -4.79 -10.20
N ALA A 89 1.69 -5.23 -9.42
CA ALA A 89 1.74 -5.16 -7.96
C ALA A 89 2.86 -6.04 -7.39
N PHE A 90 2.99 -7.26 -7.93
CA PHE A 90 4.00 -8.21 -7.49
C PHE A 90 5.40 -7.85 -8.01
N ASP A 91 5.52 -7.23 -9.18
CA ASP A 91 6.79 -6.67 -9.63
C ASP A 91 7.25 -5.53 -8.72
N MET A 92 6.34 -4.61 -8.36
CA MET A 92 6.64 -3.53 -7.40
C MET A 92 7.03 -4.06 -6.02
N SER A 93 6.33 -5.10 -5.54
CA SER A 93 6.67 -5.72 -4.25
C SER A 93 8.06 -6.35 -4.26
N LEU A 94 8.49 -6.96 -5.38
CA LEU A 94 9.84 -7.51 -5.52
C LEU A 94 10.92 -6.42 -5.46
N HIS A 95 10.69 -5.28 -6.10
CA HIS A 95 11.59 -4.12 -6.02
C HIS A 95 11.66 -3.58 -4.58
N PHE A 96 10.51 -3.46 -3.92
CA PHE A 96 10.43 -3.02 -2.52
C PHE A 96 11.19 -3.97 -1.58
N ILE A 97 11.03 -5.29 -1.74
CA ILE A 97 11.76 -6.29 -0.96
C ILE A 97 13.27 -6.20 -1.18
N THR A 98 13.70 -5.91 -2.41
CA THR A 98 15.12 -5.69 -2.73
C THR A 98 15.65 -4.48 -1.97
N LEU A 99 14.92 -3.35 -1.99
CA LEU A 99 15.29 -2.15 -1.25
C LEU A 99 15.33 -2.37 0.27
N LEU A 100 14.38 -3.14 0.83
CA LEU A 100 14.37 -3.52 2.24
C LEU A 100 15.63 -4.31 2.65
N ARG A 101 16.03 -5.27 1.81
CA ARG A 101 17.23 -6.08 2.06
C ARG A 101 18.50 -5.26 1.97
N GLU A 102 18.61 -4.42 0.95
CA GLU A 102 19.83 -3.63 0.71
C GLU A 102 20.03 -2.51 1.73
N GLN A 103 18.95 -1.92 2.24
CA GLN A 103 19.04 -0.70 3.07
C GLN A 103 18.79 -0.94 4.54
N LEU A 104 17.91 -1.89 4.88
CA LEU A 104 17.55 -2.17 6.27
C LEU A 104 18.08 -3.52 6.77
N ASP A 105 18.75 -4.29 5.90
CA ASP A 105 19.24 -5.65 6.20
C ASP A 105 18.13 -6.57 6.74
N ILE A 106 16.87 -6.38 6.31
CA ILE A 106 15.73 -7.20 6.75
C ILE A 106 15.54 -8.38 5.78
N PRO A 107 15.78 -9.63 6.20
CA PRO A 107 15.47 -10.79 5.40
C PRO A 107 13.97 -11.09 5.46
N LEU A 108 13.33 -11.13 4.29
CA LEU A 108 11.90 -11.41 4.15
C LEU A 108 11.71 -12.69 3.33
N PHE A 109 11.03 -13.66 3.93
CA PHE A 109 10.84 -15.01 3.40
C PHE A 109 9.49 -15.21 2.70
N ASP A 110 8.48 -14.39 3.03
CA ASP A 110 7.17 -14.39 2.36
C ASP A 110 6.98 -13.10 1.54
N SER A 111 7.24 -13.20 0.23
CA SER A 111 7.07 -12.08 -0.70
C SER A 111 5.62 -11.83 -1.08
N ASP A 112 4.74 -12.81 -0.86
CA ASP A 112 3.45 -12.84 -1.53
C ASP A 112 2.45 -11.91 -0.84
N LEU A 113 2.48 -11.86 0.49
CA LEU A 113 1.63 -10.94 1.25
C LEU A 113 1.96 -9.47 0.98
N ILE A 114 3.24 -9.14 0.76
CA ILE A 114 3.63 -7.78 0.33
C ILE A 114 3.04 -7.47 -1.04
N GLY A 115 3.11 -8.43 -1.99
CA GLY A 115 2.44 -8.30 -3.29
C GLY A 115 0.95 -8.01 -3.17
N LEU A 116 0.26 -8.64 -2.21
CA LEU A 116 -1.17 -8.37 -1.97
C LEU A 116 -1.42 -6.97 -1.42
N TYR A 117 -0.56 -6.43 -0.55
CA TYR A 117 -0.73 -5.04 -0.09
C TYR A 117 -0.64 -4.04 -1.24
N PHE A 118 0.31 -4.24 -2.17
CA PHE A 118 0.40 -3.47 -3.40
C PHE A 118 -0.82 -3.66 -4.30
N ALA A 119 -1.32 -4.90 -4.45
CA ALA A 119 -2.49 -5.19 -5.27
C ALA A 119 -3.74 -4.50 -4.70
N CYS A 120 -3.94 -4.55 -3.38
CA CYS A 120 -5.04 -3.85 -2.71
C CYS A 120 -4.90 -2.32 -2.84
N ALA A 121 -3.69 -1.77 -2.76
CA ALA A 121 -3.47 -0.34 -2.96
C ALA A 121 -3.79 0.08 -4.40
N LEU A 122 -3.34 -0.69 -5.38
CA LEU A 122 -3.67 -0.47 -6.79
C LEU A 122 -5.17 -0.56 -7.03
N GLU A 123 -5.83 -1.58 -6.50
CA GLU A 123 -7.28 -1.76 -6.65
C GLU A 123 -8.06 -0.60 -6.03
N ARG A 124 -7.64 -0.09 -4.86
CA ARG A 124 -8.26 1.08 -4.23
C ARG A 124 -8.16 2.31 -5.13
N HIS A 125 -6.97 2.62 -5.64
CA HIS A 125 -6.74 3.83 -6.42
C HIS A 125 -7.22 3.72 -7.88
N GLN A 126 -7.25 2.52 -8.47
CA GLN A 126 -7.89 2.30 -9.77
C GLN A 126 -9.40 2.48 -9.71
N ASN A 127 -10.03 2.14 -8.57
CA ASN A 127 -11.48 2.28 -8.40
C ASN A 127 -11.88 3.63 -7.79
N GLU A 128 -10.93 4.42 -7.28
CA GLU A 128 -11.18 5.73 -6.74
C GLU A 128 -11.55 6.72 -7.84
N ARG A 129 -12.76 7.28 -7.76
CA ARG A 129 -13.23 8.29 -8.71
C ARG A 129 -12.92 9.67 -8.17
N GLN A 130 -12.11 10.43 -8.90
CA GLN A 130 -11.76 11.79 -8.53
C GLN A 130 -13.00 12.70 -8.63
N PRO A 131 -13.38 13.39 -7.53
CA PRO A 131 -14.56 14.25 -7.53
C PRO A 131 -14.32 15.52 -8.33
N ILE A 132 -15.21 15.79 -9.29
CA ILE A 132 -15.31 17.05 -10.02
C ILE A 132 -16.63 17.70 -9.61
N ILE A 133 -16.61 18.98 -9.22
CA ILE A 133 -17.85 19.70 -8.94
C ILE A 133 -18.25 20.51 -10.16
N LEU A 134 -19.48 20.33 -10.63
CA LEU A 134 -20.08 21.13 -11.70
C LEU A 134 -21.07 22.11 -11.09
N LEU A 135 -20.75 23.40 -11.12
CA LEU A 135 -21.62 24.48 -10.68
C LEU A 135 -22.57 24.88 -11.82
N SER A 136 -23.83 24.50 -11.72
CA SER A 136 -24.85 24.84 -12.73
C SER A 136 -26.22 24.99 -12.10
N ASP A 137 -26.83 26.17 -12.29
CA ASP A 137 -28.20 26.46 -11.87
C ASP A 137 -29.25 25.80 -12.80
N GLN A 138 -28.85 25.43 -14.03
CA GLN A 138 -29.71 24.77 -15.01
C GLN A 138 -29.60 23.25 -14.94
N ASN A 139 -30.65 22.58 -14.45
CA ASN A 139 -30.68 21.12 -14.27
C ASN A 139 -30.43 20.33 -15.57
N ALA A 140 -31.03 20.74 -16.69
CA ALA A 140 -30.91 20.00 -17.94
C ALA A 140 -29.46 20.01 -18.47
N ILE A 141 -28.80 21.17 -18.42
CA ILE A 141 -27.40 21.33 -18.84
C ILE A 141 -26.47 20.60 -17.89
N ALA A 142 -26.71 20.72 -16.57
CA ALA A 142 -25.91 20.05 -15.56
C ALA A 142 -25.87 18.53 -15.77
N THR A 143 -27.03 17.90 -16.00
CA THR A 143 -27.12 16.44 -16.22
C THR A 143 -26.45 16.01 -17.53
N ILE A 144 -26.62 16.77 -18.62
CA ILE A 144 -25.98 16.46 -19.90
C ILE A 144 -24.44 16.53 -19.77
N ASN A 145 -23.94 17.58 -19.11
CA ASN A 145 -22.51 17.76 -18.91
C ASN A 145 -21.95 16.73 -17.94
N GLN A 146 -22.68 16.37 -16.88
CA GLN A 146 -22.31 15.29 -15.96
C GLN A 146 -22.05 14.00 -16.73
N LEU A 147 -23.03 13.58 -17.55
CA LEU A 147 -22.92 12.35 -18.35
C LEU A 147 -21.81 12.41 -19.39
N ALA A 148 -21.61 13.57 -20.03
CA ALA A 148 -20.53 13.75 -21.01
C ALA A 148 -19.15 13.65 -20.35
N ILE A 149 -18.96 14.33 -19.21
CA ILE A 149 -17.69 14.32 -18.48
C ILE A 149 -17.41 12.92 -17.93
N GLU A 150 -18.38 12.27 -17.27
CA GLU A 150 -18.17 10.92 -16.71
C GLU A 150 -17.96 9.84 -17.78
N ARG A 151 -18.42 10.09 -19.01
CA ARG A 151 -18.15 9.21 -20.17
C ARG A 151 -16.75 9.41 -20.74
N ASP A 152 -16.33 10.67 -20.87
CA ASP A 152 -15.13 11.04 -21.64
C ASP A 152 -13.88 11.16 -20.75
N VAL A 153 -14.06 11.31 -19.43
CA VAL A 153 -12.98 11.40 -18.44
C VAL A 153 -12.95 10.13 -17.59
N LEU A 154 -11.83 9.41 -17.64
CA LEU A 154 -11.64 8.19 -16.84
C LEU A 154 -11.52 8.51 -15.35
N HIS A 155 -12.03 7.61 -14.51
CA HIS A 155 -11.90 7.66 -13.05
C HIS A 155 -12.37 8.99 -12.43
N CYS A 156 -13.41 9.64 -12.97
CA CYS A 156 -14.02 10.80 -12.34
C CYS A 156 -15.43 10.51 -11.83
N ARG A 157 -15.88 11.31 -10.85
CA ARG A 157 -17.27 11.39 -10.43
C ARG A 157 -17.67 12.86 -10.42
N VAL A 158 -18.72 13.20 -11.14
CA VAL A 158 -19.20 14.58 -11.22
C VAL A 158 -20.32 14.79 -10.22
N ILE A 159 -20.16 15.78 -9.36
CA ILE A 159 -21.12 16.21 -8.34
C ILE A 159 -21.68 17.55 -8.77
N ILE A 160 -23.00 17.67 -8.88
CA ILE A 160 -23.65 18.91 -9.32
C ILE A 160 -23.91 19.79 -8.10
N ALA A 161 -23.40 21.02 -8.13
CA ALA A 161 -23.79 22.09 -7.22
C ALA A 161 -24.70 23.08 -7.98
N ARG A 162 -25.85 23.42 -7.43
CA ARG A 162 -26.83 24.32 -8.07
C ARG A 162 -26.74 25.76 -7.60
N SER A 163 -25.93 26.01 -6.58
CA SER A 163 -25.69 27.33 -6.03
C SER A 163 -24.31 27.40 -5.40
N LEU A 164 -23.81 28.61 -5.19
CA LEU A 164 -22.55 28.82 -4.47
C LEU A 164 -22.63 28.30 -3.02
N SER A 165 -23.80 28.38 -2.37
CA SER A 165 -23.98 27.85 -1.02
C SER A 165 -23.85 26.32 -0.99
N GLU A 166 -24.41 25.63 -1.97
CA GLU A 166 -24.30 24.17 -2.11
C GLU A 166 -22.87 23.76 -2.47
N LEU A 167 -22.19 24.52 -3.33
CA LEU A 167 -20.78 24.32 -3.64
C LEU A 167 -19.91 24.41 -2.37
N VAL A 168 -20.14 25.42 -1.53
CA VAL A 168 -19.40 25.57 -0.26
C VAL A 168 -19.66 24.39 0.66
N ALA A 169 -20.92 23.96 0.81
CA ALA A 169 -21.27 22.79 1.64
C ALA A 169 -20.59 21.50 1.13
N ILE A 170 -20.60 21.25 -0.18
CA ILE A 170 -19.93 20.08 -0.76
C ILE A 170 -18.41 20.11 -0.50
N ARG A 171 -17.79 21.30 -0.56
CA ARG A 171 -16.35 21.46 -0.29
C ARG A 171 -15.94 21.25 1.16
N GLU A 172 -16.88 21.34 2.11
CA GLU A 172 -16.61 21.00 3.51
C GLU A 172 -16.49 19.48 3.72
N GLU A 173 -17.14 18.69 2.86
CA GLU A 173 -17.16 17.22 2.95
C GLU A 173 -16.18 16.55 1.99
N ILE A 174 -15.93 17.15 0.83
CA ILE A 174 -15.19 16.53 -0.28
C ILE A 174 -14.20 17.56 -0.84
N GLU A 175 -12.93 17.17 -0.96
CA GLU A 175 -11.94 17.95 -1.68
C GLU A 175 -12.02 17.66 -3.19
N PRO A 176 -12.50 18.59 -4.04
CA PRO A 176 -12.63 18.36 -5.46
C PRO A 176 -11.29 18.46 -6.17
N LEU A 177 -11.07 17.63 -7.19
CA LEU A 177 -9.95 17.79 -8.13
C LEU A 177 -10.11 19.10 -8.93
N LEU A 178 -11.33 19.39 -9.34
CA LEU A 178 -11.67 20.52 -10.20
C LEU A 178 -13.09 21.00 -9.92
N ILE A 179 -13.30 22.30 -10.03
CA ILE A 179 -14.62 22.94 -10.01
C ILE A 179 -14.82 23.59 -11.37
N ILE A 180 -15.90 23.23 -12.06
CA ILE A 180 -16.29 23.72 -13.40
C ILE A 180 -17.58 24.51 -13.28
#